data_AF-A0A1F5HG85-F1
#
_entry.id   AF-A0A1F5HG85-F1
#
_cell.length_a   1.000
_cell.length_b   1.000
_cell.length_c   1.000
_cell.angle_alpha   90.00
_cell.angle_beta   90.00
_cell.angle_gamma   90.00
#
_symmetry.space_group_name_H-M   'P 1'
#
loop_
_entity.id
_entity.type
_entity.pdbx_description
1 polymer ?
#
loop_
_entity_poly.entity_id
_entity_poly.type
_entity_poly.pdbx_seq_one_letter_code
_entity_poly.pdbx_strand_id
1 'polypeptide(L)'
;MSKVIVTRPNHDLTTNYLFFWTQTALDLTQTVDLKGTRANKQVFTSVVNKIKPTFILINGHGNSNSVFGHDDSVLIEVGSNEAILKGAITYSRSCKSAEILGQKAIESGCKAFIGRHCRHC
;
A
#
# COMPACT_ATOMS: atom_id res chain seq x y z
N MET A 1 -4.98 6.36 -19.60
CA MET A 1 -4.58 7.09 -18.36
C MET A 1 -4.15 6.09 -17.30
N SER A 2 -2.92 6.21 -16.80
CA SER A 2 -2.43 5.48 -15.63
C SER A 2 -3.16 5.96 -14.39
N LYS A 3 -3.85 5.06 -13.68
CA LYS A 3 -4.62 5.39 -12.48
C LYS A 3 -3.80 5.00 -11.24
N VAL A 4 -3.64 5.95 -10.34
CA VAL A 4 -2.86 5.82 -9.11
C VAL A 4 -3.81 5.55 -7.94
N ILE A 5 -3.51 4.55 -7.11
CA ILE A 5 -4.20 4.31 -5.84
C ILE A 5 -3.28 4.69 -4.69
N VAL A 6 -3.82 5.37 -3.68
CA VAL A 6 -3.08 5.75 -2.47
C VAL A 6 -3.87 5.38 -1.21
N THR A 7 -3.23 4.75 -0.23
CA THR A 7 -3.80 4.59 1.12
C THR A 7 -3.36 5.70 2.05
N ARG A 8 -4.24 6.18 2.91
CA ARG A 8 -3.94 7.19 3.95
C ARG A 8 -4.63 6.85 5.27
N PRO A 9 -4.08 5.93 6.09
CA PRO A 9 -4.56 5.68 7.45
C PRO A 9 -4.22 6.85 8.37
N ASN A 10 -4.97 7.02 9.46
CA ASN A 10 -4.84 8.17 10.38
C ASN A 10 -5.25 7.83 11.83
N HIS A 11 -4.71 6.74 12.39
CA HIS A 11 -5.07 6.25 13.73
C HIS A 11 -3.98 6.38 14.80
N ASP A 12 -2.76 6.77 14.40
CA ASP A 12 -1.64 7.02 15.32
C ASP A 12 -0.79 8.21 14.84
N LEU A 13 0.22 8.62 15.61
CA LEU A 13 1.07 9.77 15.28
C LEU A 13 1.81 9.61 13.95
N THR A 14 2.38 8.42 13.69
CA THR A 14 3.13 8.13 12.46
C THR A 14 2.19 8.13 11.26
N THR A 15 1.06 7.44 11.34
CA THR A 15 0.09 7.38 10.24
C THR A 15 -0.56 8.74 9.99
N ASN A 16 -0.81 9.55 11.02
CA ASN A 16 -1.24 10.95 10.87
C ASN A 16 -0.25 11.80 10.07
N TYR A 17 1.06 11.69 10.35
CA TYR A 17 2.06 12.40 9.55
C TYR A 17 1.99 12.01 8.07
N LEU A 18 1.89 10.71 7.77
CA LEU A 18 1.73 10.21 6.39
C LEU A 18 0.45 10.73 5.73
N PHE A 19 -0.66 10.74 6.48
CA PHE A 19 -1.97 11.19 6.02
C PHE A 19 -1.94 12.64 5.55
N PHE A 20 -1.41 13.55 6.37
CA PHE A 20 -1.40 14.98 6.09
C PHE A 20 -0.50 15.32 4.91
N TRP A 21 0.76 14.87 4.93
CA TRP A 21 1.73 15.27 3.91
C TRP A 21 1.53 14.60 2.56
N THR A 22 0.85 13.44 2.53
CA THR A 22 0.48 12.83 1.24
C THR A 22 -0.58 13.66 0.52
N GLN A 23 -1.46 14.38 1.23
CA GLN A 23 -2.53 15.18 0.62
C GLN A 23 -1.98 16.19 -0.39
N THR A 24 -0.90 16.90 -0.05
CA THR A 24 -0.26 17.87 -0.95
C THR A 24 0.19 17.24 -2.26
N ALA A 25 0.65 15.98 -2.25
CA ALA A 25 1.01 15.26 -3.47
C ALA A 25 -0.21 14.79 -4.27
N LEU A 26 -1.33 14.47 -3.60
CA LEU A 26 -2.58 14.10 -4.27
C LEU A 26 -3.23 15.30 -4.95
N ASP A 27 -3.07 16.50 -4.42
CA ASP A 27 -3.61 17.73 -5.02
C ASP A 27 -2.98 18.03 -6.39
N LEU A 28 -1.82 17.44 -6.67
CA LEU A 28 -1.07 17.61 -7.93
C LEU A 28 -1.46 16.58 -9.01
N THR A 29 -2.28 15.56 -8.70
CA THR A 29 -2.59 14.49 -9.66
C THR A 29 -3.90 13.74 -9.37
N GLN A 30 -4.54 13.22 -10.40
CA GLN A 30 -5.79 12.47 -10.24
C GLN A 30 -5.51 11.09 -9.63
N THR A 31 -5.86 10.92 -8.34
CA THR A 31 -5.66 9.69 -7.58
C THR A 31 -6.97 9.13 -7.05
N VAL A 32 -6.99 7.82 -6.78
CA VAL A 32 -8.03 7.22 -5.93
C VAL A 32 -7.51 7.11 -4.52
N ASP A 33 -7.96 8.05 -3.69
CA ASP A 33 -7.59 8.18 -2.29
C ASP A 33 -8.46 7.28 -1.39
N LEU A 34 -7.81 6.34 -0.70
CA LEU A 34 -8.40 5.49 0.32
C LEU A 34 -8.05 6.05 1.70
N LYS A 35 -8.81 7.07 2.12
CA LYS A 35 -8.62 7.80 3.38
C LYS A 35 -9.27 7.15 4.60
N GLY A 36 -8.59 7.17 5.74
CA GLY A 36 -9.07 6.69 7.04
C GLY A 36 -9.62 5.28 6.97
N THR A 37 -10.84 5.07 7.47
CA THR A 37 -11.52 3.76 7.45
C THR A 37 -11.66 3.12 6.07
N ARG A 38 -11.50 3.86 4.96
CA ARG A 38 -11.47 3.30 3.60
C ARG A 38 -10.15 2.61 3.26
N ALA A 39 -9.08 2.84 4.01
CA ALA A 39 -7.82 2.10 3.90
C ALA A 39 -7.98 0.73 4.57
N ASN A 40 -8.83 -0.14 4.00
CA ASN A 40 -9.06 -1.51 4.49
C ASN A 40 -9.03 -2.50 3.32
N LYS A 41 -8.89 -3.80 3.64
CA LYS A 41 -8.73 -4.88 2.65
C LYS A 41 -9.87 -4.94 1.65
N GLN A 42 -11.11 -4.82 2.10
CA GLN A 42 -12.31 -4.96 1.27
C GLN A 42 -12.39 -3.85 0.22
N VAL A 43 -12.25 -2.59 0.67
CA VAL A 43 -12.29 -1.42 -0.21
C VAL A 43 -11.09 -1.41 -1.15
N PHE A 44 -9.88 -1.68 -0.64
CA PHE A 44 -8.67 -1.73 -1.46
C PHE A 44 -8.79 -2.77 -2.56
N THR A 45 -9.18 -4.01 -2.23
CA THR A 45 -9.34 -5.10 -3.20
C THR A 45 -10.37 -4.75 -4.27
N SER A 46 -11.52 -4.20 -3.86
CA SER A 46 -12.58 -3.76 -4.77
C SER A 46 -12.10 -2.69 -5.74
N VAL A 47 -11.40 -1.67 -5.23
CA VAL A 47 -10.88 -0.55 -6.02
C VAL A 47 -9.79 -1.03 -6.98
N VAL A 48 -8.81 -1.81 -6.52
CA VAL A 48 -7.74 -2.35 -7.37
C VAL A 48 -8.32 -3.20 -8.51
N ASN A 49 -9.30 -4.05 -8.21
CA ASN A 49 -9.92 -4.88 -9.23
C ASN A 49 -10.72 -4.09 -10.26
N LYS A 50 -11.45 -3.06 -9.83
CA LYS A 50 -12.23 -2.19 -10.73
C LYS A 50 -11.35 -1.31 -11.58
N ILE A 51 -10.27 -0.78 -10.99
CA ILE A 51 -9.46 0.29 -11.60
C ILE A 51 -8.28 -0.26 -12.39
N LYS A 52 -7.74 -1.42 -11.98
CA LYS A 52 -6.49 -2.00 -12.50
C LYS A 52 -5.38 -0.95 -12.57
N PRO A 53 -4.97 -0.40 -11.41
CA PRO A 53 -3.97 0.66 -11.35
C PRO A 53 -2.61 0.22 -11.88
N THR A 54 -1.83 1.16 -12.41
CA THR A 54 -0.43 0.91 -12.77
C THR A 54 0.54 1.34 -11.67
N PHE A 55 0.06 2.10 -10.68
CA PHE A 55 0.85 2.55 -9.53
C PHE A 55 0.00 2.52 -8.25
N ILE A 56 0.58 2.00 -7.17
CA ILE A 56 -0.06 1.90 -5.85
C ILE A 56 0.92 2.45 -4.80
N LEU A 57 0.48 3.44 -4.03
CA LEU A 57 1.18 3.97 -2.86
C LEU A 57 0.48 3.47 -1.58
N ILE A 58 1.21 2.70 -0.77
CA ILE A 58 0.71 2.19 0.50
C ILE A 58 1.38 2.97 1.63
N ASN A 59 0.59 3.68 2.42
CA ASN A 59 0.97 4.23 3.71
C ASN A 59 0.34 3.39 4.82
N GLY A 60 1.11 3.13 5.88
CA GLY A 60 0.65 2.38 7.04
C GLY A 60 1.80 1.65 7.73
N HIS A 61 1.50 1.01 8.84
CA HIS A 61 2.42 0.08 9.48
C HIS A 61 2.56 -1.20 8.65
N GLY A 62 3.46 -2.07 9.08
CA GLY A 62 3.67 -3.36 8.45
C GLY A 62 4.79 -4.13 9.11
N ASN A 63 5.01 -5.33 8.59
CA ASN A 63 6.10 -6.20 8.96
C ASN A 63 6.68 -6.86 7.70
N SER A 64 7.50 -7.90 7.85
CA SER A 64 8.12 -8.60 6.73
C SER A 64 7.10 -9.27 5.79
N ASN A 65 5.96 -9.73 6.32
CA ASN A 65 4.95 -10.51 5.59
C ASN A 65 3.72 -9.72 5.17
N SER A 66 3.45 -8.58 5.81
CA SER A 66 2.17 -7.89 5.66
C SER A 66 2.31 -6.36 5.72
N VAL A 67 1.41 -5.68 5.03
CA VAL A 67 1.21 -4.22 5.15
C VAL A 67 -0.21 -3.94 5.64
N PHE A 68 -0.35 -2.88 6.43
CA PHE A 68 -1.57 -2.60 7.15
C PHE A 68 -2.26 -1.33 6.64
N GLY A 69 -3.57 -1.30 6.81
CA GLY A 69 -4.44 -0.17 6.55
C GLY A 69 -4.71 0.63 7.82
N HIS A 70 -5.93 1.14 7.96
CA HIS A 70 -6.39 1.82 9.17
C HIS A 70 -6.56 0.84 10.33
N ASP A 71 -6.29 1.32 11.55
CA ASP A 71 -6.30 0.55 12.80
C ASP A 71 -5.45 -0.74 12.73
N ASP A 72 -4.36 -0.68 11.97
CA ASP A 72 -3.46 -1.80 11.71
C ASP A 72 -4.13 -3.06 11.13
N SER A 73 -5.29 -2.88 10.50
CA SER A 73 -5.98 -3.96 9.79
C SER A 73 -5.14 -4.46 8.60
N VAL A 74 -5.00 -5.78 8.45
CA VAL A 74 -4.21 -6.38 7.36
C VAL A 74 -4.79 -5.99 6.01
N LEU A 75 -3.98 -5.31 5.18
CA LEU A 75 -4.35 -4.90 3.83
C LEU A 75 -3.91 -5.95 2.81
N ILE A 76 -2.64 -6.35 2.90
CA ILE A 76 -2.01 -7.35 2.03
C ILE A 76 -1.09 -8.22 2.89
N GLU A 77 -1.15 -9.53 2.67
CA GLU A 77 -0.37 -10.54 3.38
C GLU A 77 0.12 -11.63 2.43
N VAL A 78 1.36 -12.08 2.64
CA VAL A 78 1.99 -13.19 1.91
C VAL A 78 1.14 -14.46 2.00
N GLY A 79 0.95 -15.13 0.87
CA GLY A 79 0.16 -16.35 0.75
C GLY A 79 -1.36 -16.14 0.80
N SER A 80 -1.83 -14.91 1.04
CA SER A 80 -3.26 -14.59 1.11
C SER A 80 -3.72 -13.84 -0.13
N ASN A 81 -3.09 -12.69 -0.43
CA ASN A 81 -3.60 -11.78 -1.43
C ASN A 81 -2.55 -10.88 -2.09
N GLU A 82 -1.25 -11.18 -2.01
CA GLU A 82 -0.17 -10.40 -2.63
C GLU A 82 -0.30 -10.25 -4.15
N ALA A 83 -0.93 -11.23 -4.82
CA ALA A 83 -1.22 -11.19 -6.25
C ALA A 83 -2.15 -10.04 -6.67
N ILE A 84 -2.83 -9.38 -5.72
CA ILE A 84 -3.62 -8.18 -5.98
C ILE A 84 -2.77 -7.04 -6.58
N LEU A 85 -1.45 -7.06 -6.36
CA LEU A 85 -0.50 -6.06 -6.86
C LEU A 85 -0.05 -6.33 -8.32
N LYS A 86 -0.55 -7.40 -8.94
CA LYS A 86 -0.14 -7.81 -10.29
C LYS A 86 -0.33 -6.66 -11.31
N GLY A 87 0.73 -6.37 -12.05
CA GLY A 87 0.74 -5.37 -13.11
C GLY A 87 0.97 -3.92 -12.64
N ALA A 88 1.04 -3.67 -11.32
CA ALA A 88 1.31 -2.36 -10.75
C ALA A 88 2.76 -2.21 -10.28
N ILE A 89 3.25 -0.97 -10.26
CA ILE A 89 4.39 -0.58 -9.43
C ILE A 89 3.85 -0.23 -8.05
N THR A 90 4.39 -0.84 -6.99
CA THR A 90 3.95 -0.62 -5.61
C THR A 90 5.04 0.09 -4.83
N TYR A 91 4.71 1.24 -4.23
CA TYR A 91 5.56 1.92 -3.26
C TYR A 91 4.95 1.79 -1.87
N SER A 92 5.61 1.05 -1.00
CA SER A 92 5.18 0.73 0.35
C SER A 92 5.99 1.51 1.38
N ARG A 93 5.34 2.46 2.04
CA ARG A 93 5.86 3.20 3.19
C ARG A 93 5.53 2.48 4.49
N SER A 94 5.89 1.20 4.56
CA SER A 94 5.61 0.32 5.70
C SER A 94 6.86 -0.46 6.12
N CYS A 95 7.01 -0.66 7.43
CA CYS A 95 8.19 -1.29 8.04
C CYS A 95 8.43 -2.70 7.49
N LYS A 96 9.68 -3.02 7.13
CA LYS A 96 10.16 -4.34 6.66
C LYS A 96 9.41 -4.98 5.48
N SER A 97 8.45 -4.30 4.88
CA SER A 97 7.58 -4.83 3.82
C SER A 97 8.31 -5.31 2.56
N ALA A 98 9.54 -4.85 2.30
CA ALA A 98 10.33 -5.33 1.16
C ALA A 98 11.13 -6.62 1.46
N GLU A 99 11.13 -7.12 2.70
CA GLU A 99 11.90 -8.29 3.10
C GLU A 99 11.33 -9.59 2.54
N ILE A 100 10.04 -9.86 2.76
CA ILE A 100 9.35 -11.08 2.26
C ILE A 100 8.20 -10.71 1.33
N LEU A 101 7.27 -9.85 1.80
CA LEU A 101 6.10 -9.46 1.01
C LEU A 101 6.48 -8.86 -0.35
N GLY A 102 7.49 -7.99 -0.38
CA GLY A 102 7.98 -7.40 -1.63
C GLY A 102 8.43 -8.45 -2.64
N GLN A 103 9.18 -9.48 -2.20
CA GLN A 103 9.64 -10.57 -3.07
C GLN A 103 8.45 -11.39 -3.59
N LYS A 104 7.52 -11.77 -2.70
CA LYS A 104 6.31 -12.52 -3.06
C LYS A 104 5.37 -11.76 -3.98
N ALA A 105 5.27 -10.45 -3.82
CA ALA A 105 4.53 -9.60 -4.74
C ALA A 105 5.12 -9.63 -6.16
N ILE A 106 6.45 -9.55 -6.29
CA ILE A 106 7.14 -9.66 -7.60
C ILE A 106 6.92 -11.03 -8.23
N GLU A 107 7.10 -12.11 -7.47
CA GLU A 107 6.82 -13.49 -7.92
C GLU A 107 5.37 -13.64 -8.41
N SER A 108 4.43 -12.93 -7.79
CA SER A 108 3.00 -12.91 -8.15
C SER A 108 2.64 -11.95 -9.29
N GLY A 109 3.63 -11.29 -9.91
CA GLY A 109 3.47 -10.45 -11.10
C GLY A 109 3.33 -8.95 -10.83
N CYS A 110 3.68 -8.46 -9.63
CA CYS A 110 3.93 -7.04 -9.39
C CYS A 110 5.09 -6.56 -10.29
N LYS A 111 4.98 -5.38 -10.90
CA LYS A 111 6.01 -4.89 -11.83
C LYS A 111 7.27 -4.42 -11.12
N ALA A 112 7.09 -3.81 -9.96
CA ALA A 112 8.17 -3.38 -9.07
C ALA A 112 7.58 -3.18 -7.67
N PHE A 113 8.37 -3.49 -6.64
CA PHE A 113 8.00 -3.25 -5.25
C PHE A 113 9.11 -2.45 -4.58
N ILE A 114 8.79 -1.23 -4.16
CA ILE A 114 9.69 -0.33 -3.47
C ILE A 114 9.23 -0.27 -2.02
N GLY A 115 10.08 -0.61 -1.07
CA GLY A 115 9.73 -0.60 0.35
C GLY A 115 10.95 -0.71 1.24
N ARG A 116 10.76 -0.62 2.56
CA ARG A 116 11.88 -0.68 3.51
C ARG A 116 12.32 -2.13 3.72
N HIS A 117 13.60 -2.42 3.49
CA HIS A 117 14.28 -3.64 3.93
C HIS A 117 15.27 -3.24 5.02
N CYS A 118 14.94 -3.51 6.29
CA CYS A 118 15.84 -3.17 7.41
C CYS A 118 16.14 -4.44 8.21
N ARG A 119 17.39 -4.92 8.11
CA ARG A 119 17.86 -6.14 8.78
C ARG A 119 18.29 -5.90 10.24
N HIS A 120 18.55 -4.66 10.64
CA HIS A 120 18.90 -4.26 12.01
C HIS A 120 18.26 -2.89 12.28
N CYS A 121 17.36 -2.82 13.27
CA CYS A 121 16.77 -1.58 13.77
C CYS A 121 17.22 -1.38 15.22
#